data_AF-A0A4R8HL48-F1
#
_entry.id   AF-A0A4R8HL48-F1
#
_cell.length_a   1.000
_cell.length_b   1.000
_cell.length_c   1.000
_cell.angle_alpha   90.00
_cell.angle_beta   90.00
_cell.angle_gamma   90.00
#
_symmetry.space_group_name_H-M   'P 1'
#
loop_
_entity.id
_entity.type
_entity.pdbx_description
1 polymer ?
#
loop_
_entity_poly.entity_id
_entity_poly.type
_entity_poly.pdbx_seq_one_letter_code
_entity_poly.pdbx_strand_id
1 'polypeptide(L)'
;MYMDFHCHTKISKKFEFELDRFKRIIKTAKKNGLDAIALTEHFHTVNFYNIYKTLDQNYEYKDDYYDVDGFKVFCGMEVDIKEKGHIIIVGRKEDLLDLRGLFPEVITEKEFPTLEYLIAEAEKRNLIKVGAHPAKRSKYLVDMDPSLLNRLDGLGLNGKALNLKDEVAALSKRVNVPMVAGSDTHHVLHMGTVKNRFYAEHDTIAGIKKAIANREFETVITKGAKLKAAAGQVAKKIAKRFKELKESQAV
;
A
#
# COMPACT_ATOMS: atom_id res chain seq x y z
N MET A 1 10.34 12.36 -8.39
CA MET A 1 10.11 10.98 -7.94
C MET A 1 8.78 10.41 -8.41
N TYR A 2 8.75 9.18 -8.93
CA TYR A 2 7.54 8.39 -9.18
C TYR A 2 7.34 7.31 -8.11
N MET A 3 6.21 7.36 -7.40
CA MET A 3 5.93 6.47 -6.27
C MET A 3 4.57 5.76 -6.40
N ASP A 4 4.51 4.50 -5.97
CA ASP A 4 3.29 3.72 -5.79
C ASP A 4 2.97 3.52 -4.30
N PHE A 5 1.82 4.01 -3.82
CA PHE A 5 1.45 3.95 -2.40
C PHE A 5 0.85 2.62 -1.94
N HIS A 6 0.50 1.68 -2.83
CA HIS A 6 -0.17 0.44 -2.43
C HIS A 6 0.40 -0.74 -3.22
N CYS A 7 1.23 -1.55 -2.58
CA CYS A 7 1.83 -2.72 -3.21
C CYS A 7 1.99 -3.88 -2.23
N HIS A 8 1.65 -5.08 -2.70
CA HIS A 8 1.93 -6.36 -2.04
C HIS A 8 2.98 -7.15 -2.81
N THR A 9 4.04 -7.51 -2.10
CA THR A 9 5.13 -8.37 -2.56
C THR A 9 4.98 -9.82 -2.10
N LYS A 10 3.91 -10.15 -1.38
CA LYS A 10 3.41 -11.52 -1.15
C LYS A 10 2.32 -11.87 -2.18
N ILE A 11 2.15 -13.16 -2.48
CA ILE A 11 1.05 -13.62 -3.37
C ILE A 11 -0.30 -13.45 -2.66
N SER A 12 -0.32 -13.73 -1.37
CA SER A 12 -1.47 -13.55 -0.49
C SER A 12 -0.99 -13.44 0.95
N LYS A 13 -1.85 -12.92 1.83
CA LYS A 13 -1.59 -12.78 3.26
C LYS A 13 -1.30 -14.09 4.01
N LYS A 14 -1.63 -15.24 3.41
CA LYS A 14 -1.48 -16.58 3.99
C LYS A 14 -0.11 -17.23 3.75
N PHE A 15 0.67 -16.74 2.79
CA PHE A 15 1.97 -17.32 2.46
C PHE A 15 3.10 -16.56 3.15
N GLU A 16 4.27 -17.16 3.23
CA GLU A 16 5.49 -16.48 3.68
C GLU A 16 5.94 -15.37 2.72
N PHE A 17 6.72 -14.44 3.27
CA PHE A 17 7.46 -13.47 2.47
C PHE A 17 8.63 -14.16 1.75
N GLU A 18 8.78 -13.88 0.45
CA GLU A 18 9.82 -14.48 -0.39
C GLU A 18 10.70 -13.37 -0.98
N LEU A 19 11.96 -13.31 -0.56
CA LEU A 19 12.90 -12.28 -1.01
C LEU A 19 13.07 -12.26 -2.53
N ASP A 20 13.13 -13.40 -3.19
CA ASP A 20 13.25 -13.47 -4.66
C ASP A 20 12.03 -12.89 -5.37
N ARG A 21 10.85 -13.09 -4.79
CA ARG A 21 9.62 -12.52 -5.33
C ARG A 21 9.59 -11.01 -5.17
N PHE A 22 9.98 -10.53 -4.00
CA PHE A 22 10.18 -9.11 -3.72
C PHE A 22 11.12 -8.49 -4.75
N LYS A 23 12.32 -9.07 -4.96
CA LYS A 23 13.30 -8.61 -5.96
C LYS A 23 12.72 -8.55 -7.38
N ARG A 24 11.94 -9.55 -7.80
CA ARG A 24 11.25 -9.54 -9.12
C ARG A 24 10.25 -8.40 -9.25
N ILE A 25 9.52 -8.07 -8.18
CA ILE A 25 8.58 -6.96 -8.16
C ILE A 25 9.32 -5.63 -8.25
N ILE A 26 10.37 -5.41 -7.45
CA ILE A 26 11.18 -4.19 -7.50
C ILE A 26 11.80 -3.99 -8.89
N LYS A 27 12.40 -5.04 -9.47
CA LYS A 27 12.92 -5.01 -10.84
C LYS A 27 11.85 -4.61 -11.86
N THR A 28 10.62 -5.07 -11.67
CA THR A 28 9.49 -4.72 -12.56
C THR A 28 8.99 -3.30 -12.31
N ALA A 29 9.01 -2.81 -11.07
CA ALA A 29 8.70 -1.43 -10.71
C ALA A 29 9.67 -0.46 -11.41
N LYS A 30 10.98 -0.70 -11.27
CA LYS A 30 12.04 0.05 -11.96
C LYS A 30 11.83 0.09 -13.47
N LYS A 31 11.58 -1.07 -14.10
CA LYS A 31 11.29 -1.16 -15.55
C LYS A 31 10.05 -0.39 -15.99
N ASN A 32 9.07 -0.20 -15.10
CA ASN A 32 7.87 0.60 -15.37
C ASN A 32 8.04 2.09 -15.02
N GLY A 33 9.27 2.53 -14.68
CA GLY A 33 9.57 3.93 -14.38
C GLY A 33 8.99 4.40 -13.05
N LEU A 34 8.99 3.52 -12.05
CA LEU A 34 8.88 3.90 -10.64
C LEU A 34 10.28 4.11 -10.07
N ASP A 35 10.37 5.04 -9.12
CA ASP A 35 11.57 5.30 -8.31
C ASP A 35 11.38 4.76 -6.87
N ALA A 36 10.11 4.65 -6.44
CA ALA A 36 9.75 4.22 -5.10
C ALA A 36 8.47 3.38 -5.05
N ILE A 37 8.33 2.55 -4.01
CA ILE A 37 7.04 2.00 -3.56
C ILE A 37 6.88 2.19 -2.05
N ALA A 38 5.63 2.19 -1.59
CA ALA A 38 5.30 1.75 -0.24
C ALA A 38 5.02 0.24 -0.25
N LEU A 39 5.74 -0.52 0.58
CA LEU A 39 5.49 -1.95 0.79
C LEU A 39 4.39 -2.11 1.84
N THR A 40 3.17 -2.42 1.41
CA THR A 40 1.97 -2.30 2.25
C THR A 40 1.28 -3.65 2.39
N GLU A 41 2.00 -4.65 2.91
CA GLU A 41 1.40 -5.94 3.20
C GLU A 41 0.26 -5.81 4.21
N HIS A 42 -0.72 -6.72 4.14
CA HIS A 42 -1.80 -6.69 5.11
C HIS A 42 -1.26 -6.87 6.54
N PHE A 43 -1.70 -6.04 7.49
CA PHE A 43 -1.21 -6.06 8.87
C PHE A 43 -1.43 -7.40 9.61
N HIS A 44 -2.47 -8.14 9.21
CA HIS A 44 -2.78 -9.51 9.67
C HIS A 44 -2.18 -10.63 8.81
N THR A 45 -1.16 -10.34 7.99
CA THR A 45 -0.45 -11.39 7.23
C THR A 45 0.37 -12.27 8.16
N VAL A 46 0.51 -13.55 7.79
CA VAL A 46 1.44 -14.47 8.46
C VAL A 46 2.84 -13.87 8.50
N ASN A 47 3.46 -13.89 9.68
CA ASN A 47 4.84 -13.45 9.92
C ASN A 47 5.13 -12.03 9.42
N PHE A 48 4.26 -11.06 9.73
CA PHE A 48 4.42 -9.65 9.34
C PHE A 48 5.81 -9.08 9.68
N TYR A 49 6.29 -9.29 10.91
CA TYR A 49 7.62 -8.80 11.34
C TYR A 49 8.79 -9.42 10.55
N ASN A 50 8.61 -10.65 10.02
CA ASN A 50 9.65 -11.32 9.25
C ASN A 50 9.93 -10.61 7.91
N ILE A 51 8.97 -9.84 7.38
CA ILE A 51 9.17 -9.00 6.20
C ILE A 51 10.31 -8.01 6.47
N TYR A 52 10.17 -7.19 7.52
CA TYR A 52 11.13 -6.15 7.86
C TYR A 52 12.45 -6.72 8.40
N LYS A 53 12.40 -7.83 9.15
CA LYS A 53 13.62 -8.57 9.53
C LYS A 53 14.41 -9.05 8.30
N THR A 54 13.73 -9.55 7.28
CA THR A 54 14.39 -9.98 6.03
C THR A 54 14.99 -8.79 5.30
N LEU A 55 14.31 -7.64 5.26
CA LEU A 55 14.84 -6.43 4.63
C LEU A 55 16.06 -5.90 5.38
N ASP A 56 16.03 -5.85 6.71
CA ASP A 56 17.17 -5.44 7.56
C ASP A 56 18.42 -6.30 7.31
N GLN A 57 18.26 -7.59 6.99
CA GLN A 57 19.37 -8.49 6.71
C GLN A 57 19.96 -8.34 5.30
N ASN A 58 19.24 -7.71 4.37
CA ASN A 58 19.57 -7.72 2.94
C ASN A 58 19.80 -6.33 2.33
N TYR A 59 19.30 -5.27 2.97
CA TYR A 59 19.33 -3.92 2.42
C TYR A 59 19.63 -2.90 3.51
N GLU A 60 20.27 -1.80 3.13
CA GLU A 60 20.47 -0.66 4.01
C GLU A 60 19.14 0.05 4.23
N TYR A 61 18.81 0.30 5.50
CA TYR A 61 17.72 1.20 5.88
C TYR A 61 18.31 2.60 6.08
N LYS A 62 17.99 3.52 5.16
CA LYS A 62 18.53 4.88 5.11
C LYS A 62 17.38 5.88 5.15
N ASP A 63 17.55 6.93 5.96
CA ASP A 63 16.52 7.93 6.23
C ASP A 63 15.22 7.23 6.70
N ASP A 64 14.20 7.14 5.84
CA ASP A 64 12.94 6.45 6.17
C ASP A 64 12.59 5.30 5.19
N TYR A 65 13.56 4.77 4.44
CA TYR A 65 13.33 3.73 3.42
C TYR A 65 14.46 2.69 3.36
N TYR A 66 14.17 1.53 2.75
CA TYR A 66 15.21 0.57 2.35
C TYR A 66 15.72 0.86 0.94
N ASP A 67 17.04 0.96 0.77
CA ASP A 67 17.65 1.11 -0.54
C ASP A 67 17.84 -0.26 -1.22
N VAL A 68 17.09 -0.49 -2.31
CA VAL A 68 17.15 -1.70 -3.12
C VAL A 68 17.79 -1.39 -4.47
N ASP A 69 19.12 -1.33 -4.46
CA ASP A 69 19.98 -1.01 -5.61
C ASP A 69 19.66 0.36 -6.26
N GLY A 70 19.44 1.40 -5.45
CA GLY A 70 19.00 2.73 -5.88
C GLY A 70 17.48 2.85 -6.08
N PHE A 71 16.68 1.96 -5.48
CA PHE A 71 15.22 2.01 -5.51
C PHE A 71 14.67 2.13 -4.10
N LYS A 72 13.80 3.11 -3.85
CA LYS A 72 13.30 3.42 -2.51
C LYS A 72 12.13 2.52 -2.13
N VAL A 73 12.27 1.75 -1.05
CA VAL A 73 11.17 0.95 -0.50
C VAL A 73 10.78 1.51 0.86
N PHE A 74 9.72 2.31 0.89
CA PHE A 74 9.13 2.84 2.12
C PHE A 74 8.32 1.75 2.83
N CYS A 75 8.36 1.79 4.16
CA CYS A 75 7.66 0.82 5.00
C CYS A 75 6.18 1.17 5.10
N GLY A 76 5.32 0.16 5.03
CA GLY A 76 3.89 0.35 5.24
C GLY A 76 3.13 -0.92 5.61
N MET A 77 1.83 -0.76 5.79
CA MET A 77 0.89 -1.86 5.94
C MET A 77 -0.49 -1.45 5.45
N GLU A 78 -1.26 -2.41 4.97
CA GLU A 78 -2.69 -2.26 4.75
C GLU A 78 -3.44 -2.78 5.98
N VAL A 79 -4.22 -1.90 6.61
CA VAL A 79 -5.03 -2.20 7.80
C VAL A 79 -6.49 -2.31 7.40
N ASP A 80 -7.06 -3.50 7.57
CA ASP A 80 -8.50 -3.72 7.50
C ASP A 80 -9.14 -3.16 8.78
N ILE A 81 -10.20 -2.34 8.65
CA ILE A 81 -10.90 -1.69 9.78
C ILE A 81 -12.29 -2.32 10.01
N LYS A 82 -12.86 -2.14 11.22
CA LYS A 82 -14.18 -2.72 11.60
C LYS A 82 -15.30 -2.31 10.65
N GLU A 83 -15.23 -1.09 10.14
CA GLU A 83 -16.18 -0.50 9.21
C GLU A 83 -16.00 -1.03 7.77
N LYS A 84 -15.20 -2.08 7.60
CA LYS A 84 -14.96 -2.82 6.34
C LYS A 84 -14.24 -2.01 5.25
N GLY A 85 -13.68 -0.85 5.59
CA GLY A 85 -12.69 -0.15 4.77
C GLY A 85 -11.28 -0.73 4.93
N HIS A 86 -10.34 -0.28 4.08
CA HIS A 86 -8.91 -0.52 4.33
C HIS A 86 -8.17 0.81 4.31
N ILE A 87 -7.19 0.94 5.20
CA ILE A 87 -6.33 2.12 5.30
C ILE A 87 -4.89 1.69 5.03
N ILE A 88 -4.23 2.35 4.10
CA ILE A 88 -2.79 2.23 3.92
C ILE A 88 -2.11 3.15 4.93
N ILE A 89 -1.22 2.57 5.71
CA ILE A 89 -0.33 3.27 6.62
C ILE A 89 1.08 3.18 6.06
N VAL A 90 1.76 4.31 5.89
CA VAL A 90 3.16 4.38 5.42
C VAL A 90 3.95 5.23 6.41
N GLY A 91 5.15 4.80 6.76
CA GLY A 91 5.90 5.39 7.85
C GLY A 91 7.34 4.95 7.93
N ARG A 92 8.03 5.54 8.91
CA ARG A 92 9.29 4.99 9.41
C ARG A 92 9.04 3.57 9.91
N LYS A 93 10.02 2.69 9.72
CA LYS A 93 9.95 1.31 10.19
C LYS A 93 9.58 1.24 11.67
N GLU A 94 10.20 2.06 12.50
CA GLU A 94 9.98 2.06 13.95
C GLU A 94 8.54 2.46 14.30
N ASP A 95 8.05 3.57 13.75
CA ASP A 95 6.67 4.05 13.96
C ASP A 95 5.62 3.05 13.45
N LEU A 96 5.90 2.41 12.31
CA LEU A 96 5.02 1.41 11.72
C LEU A 96 4.95 0.15 12.59
N LEU A 97 6.10 -0.35 13.06
CA LEU A 97 6.17 -1.54 13.92
C LEU A 97 5.58 -1.27 15.30
N ASP A 98 5.76 -0.07 15.84
CA ASP A 98 5.13 0.37 17.08
C ASP A 98 3.60 0.41 16.97
N LEU A 99 3.05 0.96 15.87
CA LEU A 99 1.61 0.88 15.59
C LEU A 99 1.12 -0.57 15.42
N ARG A 100 1.88 -1.41 14.69
CA ARG A 100 1.55 -2.83 14.53
C ARG A 100 1.58 -3.58 15.87
N GLY A 101 2.44 -3.17 16.80
CA GLY A 101 2.59 -3.74 18.14
C GLY A 101 1.37 -3.53 19.05
N LEU A 102 0.47 -2.61 18.71
CA LEU A 102 -0.80 -2.41 19.43
C LEU A 102 -1.80 -3.57 19.22
N PHE A 103 -1.55 -4.42 18.21
CA PHE A 103 -2.41 -5.55 17.86
C PHE A 103 -1.72 -6.87 18.19
N PRO A 104 -2.49 -7.93 18.51
CA PRO A 104 -1.91 -9.23 18.77
C PRO A 104 -1.14 -9.78 17.56
N GLU A 105 -0.32 -10.80 17.80
CA GLU A 105 0.41 -11.46 16.73
C GLU A 105 -0.53 -12.09 15.69
N VAL A 106 -1.55 -12.80 16.18
CA VAL A 106 -2.64 -13.35 15.37
C VAL A 106 -3.84 -12.41 15.42
N ILE A 107 -4.20 -11.85 14.28
CA ILE A 107 -5.30 -10.88 14.14
C ILE A 107 -6.43 -11.52 13.36
N THR A 108 -7.64 -11.49 13.93
CA THR A 108 -8.89 -11.82 13.26
C THR A 108 -9.74 -10.56 13.10
N GLU A 109 -10.89 -10.67 12.43
CA GLU A 109 -11.80 -9.53 12.21
C GLU A 109 -12.27 -8.86 13.52
N LYS A 110 -12.25 -9.59 14.66
CA LYS A 110 -12.63 -9.07 15.97
C LYS A 110 -11.63 -8.03 16.50
N GLU A 111 -10.37 -8.15 16.11
CA GLU A 111 -9.27 -7.28 16.54
C GLU A 111 -9.02 -6.10 15.59
N PHE A 112 -9.79 -5.98 14.50
CA PHE A 112 -9.64 -4.84 13.59
C PHE A 112 -9.93 -3.53 14.33
N PRO A 113 -9.14 -2.47 14.11
CA PRO A 113 -9.41 -1.16 14.72
C PRO A 113 -10.60 -0.48 14.03
N THR A 114 -11.24 0.47 14.73
CA THR A 114 -12.10 1.45 14.05
C THR A 114 -11.23 2.43 13.26
N LEU A 115 -11.81 3.11 12.26
CA LEU A 115 -11.10 4.16 11.53
C LEU A 115 -10.62 5.26 12.49
N GLU A 116 -11.49 5.70 13.39
CA GLU A 116 -11.20 6.76 14.36
C GLU A 116 -10.01 6.40 15.25
N TYR A 117 -10.00 5.18 15.82
CA TYR A 117 -8.90 4.71 16.66
C TYR A 117 -7.60 4.64 15.86
N LEU A 118 -7.63 4.08 14.65
CA LEU A 118 -6.45 3.96 13.80
C LEU A 118 -5.87 5.33 13.43
N ILE A 119 -6.72 6.31 13.11
CA ILE A 119 -6.28 7.69 12.83
C ILE A 119 -5.63 8.30 14.08
N ALA A 120 -6.27 8.18 15.25
CA ALA A 120 -5.74 8.73 16.49
C ALA A 120 -4.38 8.12 16.86
N GLU A 121 -4.19 6.81 16.70
CA GLU A 121 -2.90 6.17 16.91
C GLU A 121 -1.86 6.57 15.86
N ALA A 122 -2.29 6.72 14.61
CA ALA A 122 -1.38 7.14 13.55
C ALA A 122 -0.91 8.60 13.69
N GLU A 123 -1.74 9.50 14.25
CA GLU A 123 -1.39 10.90 14.51
C GLU A 123 -0.39 11.09 15.67
N LYS A 124 -0.30 10.13 16.60
CA LYS A 124 0.75 10.11 17.63
C LYS A 124 2.14 9.86 17.04
N ARG A 125 2.21 9.47 15.77
CA ARG A 125 3.41 9.07 15.03
C ARG A 125 3.50 9.87 13.72
N ASN A 126 4.66 9.86 13.06
CA ASN A 126 4.77 10.53 11.76
C ASN A 126 4.33 9.61 10.61
N LEU A 127 3.07 9.17 10.63
CA LEU A 127 2.52 8.23 9.66
C LEU A 127 1.67 8.95 8.58
N ILE A 128 1.79 8.48 7.34
CA ILE A 128 0.90 8.80 6.22
C ILE A 128 -0.27 7.82 6.23
N LYS A 129 -1.50 8.35 6.11
CA LYS A 129 -2.76 7.62 6.18
C LYS A 129 -3.51 7.80 4.86
N VAL A 130 -3.67 6.73 4.09
CA VAL A 130 -4.39 6.78 2.81
C VAL A 130 -5.59 5.84 2.85
N GLY A 131 -6.79 6.38 2.60
CA GLY A 131 -7.99 5.57 2.44
C GLY A 131 -7.89 4.72 1.17
N ALA A 132 -7.70 3.41 1.29
CA ALA A 132 -7.51 2.54 0.12
C ALA A 132 -8.84 2.35 -0.62
N HIS A 133 -8.81 2.38 -1.96
CA HIS A 133 -9.95 2.09 -2.85
C HIS A 133 -11.33 2.58 -2.31
N PRO A 134 -11.48 3.88 -1.98
CA PRO A 134 -12.56 4.34 -1.11
C PRO A 134 -13.94 4.34 -1.78
N ALA A 135 -14.00 4.44 -3.11
CA ALA A 135 -15.23 4.40 -3.89
C ALA A 135 -15.76 2.98 -4.15
N LYS A 136 -15.08 1.94 -3.67
CA LYS A 136 -15.55 0.56 -3.83
C LYS A 136 -16.73 0.33 -2.89
N ARG A 137 -17.94 0.17 -3.44
CA ARG A 137 -19.20 -0.01 -2.67
C ARG A 137 -19.12 -1.07 -1.57
N SER A 138 -18.34 -2.13 -1.74
CA SER A 138 -18.18 -3.19 -0.73
C SER A 138 -17.26 -2.82 0.45
N LYS A 139 -16.66 -1.62 0.45
CA LYS A 139 -15.61 -1.18 1.39
C LYS A 139 -15.96 0.11 2.14
N TYR A 140 -17.17 0.65 1.95
CA TYR A 140 -17.86 1.69 2.74
C TYR A 140 -17.12 3.00 3.09
N LEU A 141 -15.84 3.20 2.73
CA LEU A 141 -15.13 4.46 3.02
C LEU A 141 -15.86 5.67 2.42
N VAL A 142 -16.48 5.52 1.24
CA VAL A 142 -17.29 6.58 0.60
C VAL A 142 -18.50 7.04 1.43
N ASP A 143 -18.98 6.19 2.34
CA ASP A 143 -20.15 6.41 3.19
C ASP A 143 -19.77 6.82 4.63
N MET A 144 -18.47 6.90 4.94
CA MET A 144 -17.99 7.28 6.28
C MET A 144 -18.12 8.77 6.55
N ASP A 145 -18.07 9.11 7.84
CA ASP A 145 -18.12 10.50 8.32
C ASP A 145 -17.03 11.35 7.63
N PRO A 146 -17.42 12.40 6.88
CA PRO A 146 -16.49 13.35 6.28
C PRO A 146 -15.47 13.93 7.25
N SER A 147 -15.81 14.08 8.54
CA SER A 147 -14.91 14.59 9.59
C SER A 147 -13.79 13.61 9.97
N LEU A 148 -13.99 12.31 9.74
CA LEU A 148 -12.93 11.31 9.86
C LEU A 148 -12.11 11.22 8.57
N LEU A 149 -12.80 11.25 7.42
CA LEU A 149 -12.13 11.16 6.13
C LEU A 149 -11.18 12.34 5.88
N ASN A 150 -11.53 13.55 6.32
CA ASN A 150 -10.69 14.74 6.13
C ASN A 150 -9.36 14.70 6.93
N ARG A 151 -9.22 13.78 7.89
CA ARG A 151 -7.98 13.56 8.67
C ARG A 151 -7.02 12.60 7.96
N LEU A 152 -7.44 11.97 6.87
CA LEU A 152 -6.55 11.19 6.01
C LEU A 152 -5.64 12.12 5.21
N ASP A 153 -4.42 11.66 4.94
CA ASP A 153 -3.47 12.40 4.12
C ASP A 153 -3.77 12.22 2.62
N GLY A 154 -4.43 11.12 2.23
CA GLY A 154 -4.82 10.88 0.85
C GLY A 154 -5.98 9.89 0.69
N LEU A 155 -6.58 9.90 -0.50
CA LEU A 155 -7.55 8.91 -0.95
C LEU A 155 -7.02 8.13 -2.16
N GLY A 156 -6.91 6.82 -2.03
CA GLY A 156 -6.21 5.94 -2.95
C GLY A 156 -7.03 5.52 -4.16
N LEU A 157 -6.71 6.06 -5.34
CA LEU A 157 -7.08 5.47 -6.63
C LEU A 157 -6.36 4.14 -6.82
N ASN A 158 -7.14 3.06 -6.87
CA ASN A 158 -6.62 1.71 -6.97
C ASN A 158 -6.44 1.27 -8.43
N GLY A 159 -5.27 0.70 -8.74
CA GLY A 159 -4.91 0.21 -10.07
C GLY A 159 -5.87 -0.85 -10.66
N LYS A 160 -6.60 -1.60 -9.82
CA LYS A 160 -7.63 -2.58 -10.23
C LYS A 160 -8.99 -1.96 -10.51
N ALA A 161 -9.24 -0.75 -10.02
CA ALA A 161 -10.55 -0.10 -10.04
C ALA A 161 -10.48 1.28 -10.71
N LEU A 162 -9.75 1.39 -11.82
CA LEU A 162 -9.57 2.64 -12.57
C LEU A 162 -10.87 3.23 -13.11
N ASN A 163 -11.92 2.42 -13.24
CA ASN A 163 -13.25 2.88 -13.59
C ASN A 163 -13.92 3.71 -12.49
N LEU A 164 -13.41 3.68 -11.25
CA LEU A 164 -13.92 4.45 -10.11
C LEU A 164 -13.17 5.78 -9.90
N LYS A 165 -12.36 6.21 -10.87
CA LYS A 165 -11.51 7.40 -10.75
C LYS A 165 -12.34 8.64 -10.44
N ASP A 166 -13.46 8.82 -11.14
CA ASP A 166 -14.26 10.03 -11.03
C ASP A 166 -14.99 10.08 -9.68
N GLU A 167 -15.41 8.94 -9.14
CA GLU A 167 -15.98 8.81 -7.80
C GLU A 167 -14.94 9.09 -6.70
N VAL A 168 -13.71 8.60 -6.85
CA VAL A 168 -12.61 8.93 -5.91
C VAL A 168 -12.28 10.42 -6.00
N ALA A 169 -12.24 11.01 -7.19
CA ALA A 169 -12.01 12.44 -7.38
C ALA A 169 -13.13 13.30 -6.78
N ALA A 170 -14.39 12.90 -6.95
CA ALA A 170 -15.55 13.56 -6.35
C ALA A 170 -15.50 13.50 -4.82
N LEU A 171 -15.17 12.33 -4.25
CA LEU A 171 -14.96 12.17 -2.80
C LEU A 171 -13.81 13.06 -2.31
N SER A 172 -12.67 13.04 -2.99
CA SER A 172 -11.49 13.85 -2.69
C SER A 172 -11.82 15.34 -2.62
N LYS A 173 -12.61 15.84 -3.57
CA LYS A 173 -13.12 17.22 -3.57
C LYS A 173 -14.06 17.47 -2.38
N ARG A 174 -14.97 16.54 -2.10
CA ARG A 174 -15.98 16.66 -1.03
C ARG A 174 -15.35 16.76 0.37
N VAL A 175 -14.30 16.00 0.65
CA VAL A 175 -13.65 15.96 1.98
C VAL A 175 -12.35 16.78 2.04
N ASN A 176 -11.98 17.46 0.97
CA ASN A 176 -10.73 18.22 0.82
C ASN A 176 -9.46 17.40 1.13
N VAL A 177 -9.40 16.15 0.66
CA VAL A 177 -8.24 15.28 0.78
C VAL A 177 -7.71 14.98 -0.62
N PRO A 178 -6.39 15.03 -0.87
CA PRO A 178 -5.86 14.79 -2.20
C PRO A 178 -6.03 13.32 -2.63
N MET A 179 -6.26 13.12 -3.93
CA MET A 179 -6.25 11.78 -4.51
C MET A 179 -4.80 11.35 -4.78
N VAL A 180 -4.41 10.21 -4.21
CA VAL A 180 -3.14 9.52 -4.48
C VAL A 180 -3.41 8.21 -5.22
N ALA A 181 -2.40 7.63 -5.83
CA ALA A 181 -2.50 6.37 -6.56
C ALA A 181 -1.77 5.22 -5.85
N GLY A 182 -2.38 4.04 -5.89
CA GLY A 182 -1.77 2.80 -5.44
C GLY A 182 -2.15 1.64 -6.35
N SER A 183 -1.20 0.81 -6.80
CA SER A 183 -1.53 -0.26 -7.74
C SER A 183 -2.32 -1.39 -7.10
N ASP A 184 -2.17 -1.64 -5.79
CA ASP A 184 -2.64 -2.87 -5.13
C ASP A 184 -2.09 -4.12 -5.86
N THR A 185 -0.82 -4.01 -6.25
CA THR A 185 -0.11 -5.07 -6.97
C THR A 185 0.01 -6.29 -6.09
N HIS A 186 -0.21 -7.45 -6.69
CA HIS A 186 0.09 -8.76 -6.12
C HIS A 186 0.76 -9.67 -7.15
N HIS A 187 1.18 -9.14 -8.31
CA HIS A 187 1.87 -9.88 -9.36
C HIS A 187 2.61 -8.89 -10.26
N VAL A 188 3.78 -9.26 -10.78
CA VAL A 188 4.65 -8.37 -11.56
C VAL A 188 3.93 -7.70 -12.75
N LEU A 189 3.01 -8.41 -13.41
CA LEU A 189 2.24 -7.88 -14.54
C LEU A 189 1.33 -6.69 -14.17
N HIS A 190 0.99 -6.54 -12.89
CA HIS A 190 0.17 -5.43 -12.40
C HIS A 190 1.00 -4.20 -11.99
N MET A 191 2.31 -4.37 -11.77
CA MET A 191 3.15 -3.31 -11.22
C MET A 191 3.23 -2.10 -12.16
N GLY A 192 3.10 -0.89 -11.61
CA GLY A 192 3.22 0.37 -12.36
C GLY A 192 2.00 0.73 -13.22
N THR A 193 0.81 0.19 -12.92
CA THR A 193 -0.45 0.62 -13.56
C THR A 193 -0.83 2.05 -13.23
N VAL A 194 -0.53 2.49 -12.01
CA VAL A 194 -0.71 3.85 -11.53
C VAL A 194 0.54 4.28 -10.77
N LYS A 195 0.77 5.58 -10.70
CA LYS A 195 1.89 6.18 -9.96
C LYS A 195 1.58 7.61 -9.56
N ASN A 196 2.33 8.13 -8.61
CA ASN A 196 2.29 9.52 -8.15
C ASN A 196 3.61 10.15 -8.58
N ARG A 197 3.55 11.20 -9.40
CA ARG A 197 4.71 11.97 -9.79
C ARG A 197 4.87 13.15 -8.85
N PHE A 198 5.75 13.03 -7.88
CA PHE A 198 6.19 14.14 -7.03
C PHE A 198 7.13 15.05 -7.82
N TYR A 199 6.96 16.36 -7.64
CA TYR A 199 7.76 17.37 -8.35
C TYR A 199 9.21 17.47 -7.85
N ALA A 200 9.47 16.94 -6.65
CA ALA A 200 10.80 16.81 -6.07
C ALA A 200 11.14 15.35 -5.76
N GLU A 201 12.41 15.11 -5.41
CA GLU A 201 12.83 13.89 -4.74
C GLU A 201 12.56 14.00 -3.24
N HIS A 202 12.14 12.88 -2.65
CA HIS A 202 11.92 12.78 -1.21
C HIS A 202 12.57 11.50 -0.67
N ASP A 203 13.30 11.66 0.44
CA ASP A 203 13.98 10.56 1.14
C ASP A 203 13.33 10.25 2.50
N THR A 204 12.43 11.12 2.96
CA THR A 204 11.76 10.99 4.26
C THR A 204 10.24 10.96 4.12
N ILE A 205 9.58 10.26 5.05
CA ILE A 205 8.13 10.22 5.18
C ILE A 205 7.58 11.61 5.48
N ALA A 206 8.27 12.40 6.31
CA ALA A 206 7.90 13.79 6.55
C ALA A 206 7.88 14.62 5.25
N GLY A 207 8.89 14.45 4.39
CA GLY A 207 8.96 15.10 3.08
C GLY A 207 7.80 14.71 2.17
N ILE A 208 7.54 13.40 2.04
CA ILE A 208 6.42 12.89 1.23
C ILE A 208 5.08 13.41 1.77
N LYS A 209 4.85 13.33 3.08
CA LYS A 209 3.62 13.79 3.73
C LYS A 209 3.38 15.28 3.49
N LYS A 210 4.42 16.11 3.61
CA LYS A 210 4.37 17.54 3.30
C LYS A 210 4.03 17.79 1.83
N ALA A 211 4.66 17.06 0.90
CA ALA A 211 4.38 17.20 -0.53
C ALA A 211 2.94 16.80 -0.88
N ILE A 212 2.39 15.77 -0.24
CA ILE A 212 0.97 15.41 -0.38
C ILE A 212 0.08 16.54 0.12
N ALA A 213 0.33 17.07 1.33
CA ALA A 213 -0.45 18.15 1.93
C ALA A 213 -0.43 19.43 1.07
N ASN A 214 0.74 19.75 0.49
CA ASN A 214 0.92 20.88 -0.41
C ASN A 214 0.44 20.63 -1.85
N ARG A 215 -0.01 19.40 -2.17
CA ARG A 215 -0.39 18.98 -3.53
C ARG A 215 0.74 19.15 -4.55
N GLU A 216 1.98 18.93 -4.14
CA GLU A 216 3.21 19.01 -4.96
C GLU A 216 3.46 17.70 -5.74
N PHE A 217 2.39 17.14 -6.30
CA PHE A 217 2.43 15.91 -7.06
C PHE A 217 1.22 15.79 -7.98
N GLU A 218 1.29 14.86 -8.93
CA GLU A 218 0.15 14.46 -9.75
C GLU A 218 -0.02 12.93 -9.80
N THR A 219 -1.28 12.49 -9.81
CA THR A 219 -1.61 11.07 -10.01
C THR A 219 -1.63 10.74 -11.50
N VAL A 220 -0.86 9.73 -11.90
CA VAL A 220 -0.67 9.29 -13.29
C VAL A 220 -1.20 7.87 -13.46
N ILE A 221 -2.03 7.67 -14.50
CA ILE A 221 -2.47 6.34 -14.94
C ILE A 221 -1.63 5.96 -16.16
N THR A 222 -0.91 4.84 -16.08
CA THR A 222 -0.02 4.40 -17.16
C THR A 222 -0.82 3.92 -18.38
N LYS A 223 -0.29 4.15 -19.59
CA LYS A 223 -0.90 3.61 -20.82
C LYS A 223 -1.07 2.09 -20.71
N GLY A 224 -2.27 1.61 -21.04
CA GLY A 224 -2.60 0.18 -20.95
C GLY A 224 -2.85 -0.34 -19.53
N ALA A 225 -3.01 0.54 -18.53
CA ALA A 225 -3.19 0.14 -17.14
C ALA A 225 -4.35 -0.84 -16.91
N LYS A 226 -5.49 -0.66 -17.60
CA LYS A 226 -6.64 -1.59 -17.52
C LYS A 226 -6.25 -3.01 -17.94
N LEU A 227 -5.50 -3.16 -19.05
CA LEU A 227 -5.05 -4.45 -19.54
C LEU A 227 -4.02 -5.09 -18.59
N LYS A 228 -3.02 -4.31 -18.13
CA LYS A 228 -2.03 -4.76 -17.14
C LYS A 228 -2.71 -5.25 -15.84
N ALA A 229 -3.69 -4.50 -15.34
CA ALA A 229 -4.46 -4.87 -14.16
C ALA A 229 -5.24 -6.17 -14.35
N ALA A 230 -5.94 -6.33 -15.48
CA ALA A 230 -6.65 -7.56 -15.80
C ALA A 230 -5.70 -8.77 -15.89
N ALA A 231 -4.60 -8.65 -16.64
CA ALA A 231 -3.59 -9.70 -16.80
C ALA A 231 -2.95 -10.08 -15.45
N GLY A 232 -2.59 -9.09 -14.63
CA GLY A 232 -2.03 -9.31 -13.30
C GLY A 232 -2.98 -10.01 -12.35
N GLN A 233 -4.28 -9.71 -12.41
CA GLN A 233 -5.29 -10.41 -11.60
C GLN A 233 -5.45 -11.88 -12.00
N VAL A 234 -5.47 -12.18 -13.29
CA VAL A 234 -5.53 -13.57 -13.78
C VAL A 234 -4.27 -14.33 -13.37
N ALA A 235 -3.09 -13.76 -13.63
CA ALA A 235 -1.81 -14.38 -13.26
C ALA A 235 -1.68 -14.62 -11.75
N LYS A 236 -2.13 -13.67 -10.91
CA LYS A 236 -2.19 -13.85 -9.45
C LYS A 236 -3.02 -15.07 -9.07
N LYS A 237 -4.25 -15.20 -9.63
CA LYS A 237 -5.15 -16.32 -9.31
C LYS A 237 -4.52 -17.66 -9.67
N ILE A 238 -3.91 -17.75 -10.85
CA ILE A 238 -3.21 -18.96 -11.32
C ILE A 238 -2.03 -19.28 -10.39
N ALA A 239 -1.14 -18.33 -10.16
CA ALA A 239 0.05 -18.52 -9.30
C ALA A 239 -0.33 -18.93 -7.87
N LYS A 240 -1.39 -18.34 -7.31
CA LYS A 240 -1.93 -18.70 -5.99
C LYS A 240 -2.37 -20.16 -5.96
N ARG A 241 -3.17 -20.60 -6.94
CA ARG A 241 -3.66 -21.98 -7.01
C ARG A 241 -2.52 -22.99 -7.14
N PHE A 242 -1.52 -22.70 -7.98
CA PHE A 242 -0.33 -23.55 -8.09
C PHE A 242 0.44 -23.66 -6.77
N LYS A 243 0.57 -22.56 -6.02
CA LYS A 243 1.24 -22.58 -4.72
C LYS A 243 0.46 -23.38 -3.68
N GLU A 244 -0.86 -23.20 -3.61
CA GLU A 244 -1.75 -23.98 -2.71
C GLU A 244 -1.64 -25.49 -2.99
N LEU A 245 -1.62 -25.89 -4.27
CA LEU A 245 -1.46 -27.30 -4.65
C LEU A 245 -0.09 -27.85 -4.21
N LYS A 246 0.99 -27.12 -4.43
CA LYS A 246 2.34 -27.55 -4.01
C LYS A 246 2.46 -27.72 -2.51
N GLU A 247 1.95 -26.78 -1.71
CA GLU A 247 1.98 -26.86 -0.24
C GLU A 247 1.10 -28.01 0.27
N SER A 248 -0.05 -28.28 -0.36
CA SER A 248 -0.92 -29.43 0.01
C SER A 248 -0.33 -30.80 -0.30
N GLN A 249 0.62 -30.89 -1.24
CA GLN A 249 1.32 -32.14 -1.60
C GLN A 249 2.59 -32.36 -0.79
N ALA A 250 3.04 -31.36 -0.04
CA ALA A 250 4.23 -31.40 0.79
C ALA A 250 3.93 -31.74 2.27
N VAL A 251 2.65 -31.91 2.61
CA VAL A 251 2.12 -32.36 3.91
C VAL A 251 1.65 -33.80 3.77
#